data_AF-A0A426CMI9-F1
#
_entry.id   AF-A0A426CMI9-F1
#
_cell.length_a   1.000
_cell.length_b   1.000
_cell.length_c   1.000
_cell.angle_alpha   90.00
_cell.angle_beta   90.00
_cell.angle_gamma   90.00
#
_symmetry.space_group_name_H-M   'P 1'
#
loop_
_entity.id
_entity.type
_entity.pdbx_description
1 polymer ?
#
loop_
_entity_poly.entity_id
_entity_poly.type
_entity_poly.pdbx_seq_one_letter_code
_entity_poly.pdbx_strand_id
1 'polypeptide(L)'
;MILINTIADRLRELRVRHGLTQEEAAELVGVNMRFYQLLESGRKKQMWLETVERLAASYGMEPWQLIGPKLPVVTKPQGNVVKSSIHYRRVRKGPYRKTDSEKKTT
;
A
#
# COMPACT_ATOMS: atom_id res chain seq x y z
N MET A 1 -7.68 -10.06 12.19
CA MET A 1 -6.33 -10.65 12.03
C MET A 1 -5.36 -9.73 12.74
N ILE A 2 -4.58 -10.26 13.70
CA ILE A 2 -3.77 -9.43 14.61
C ILE A 2 -2.78 -8.56 13.82
N LEU A 3 -2.01 -9.15 12.91
CA LEU A 3 -0.95 -8.45 12.17
C LEU A 3 -1.45 -7.34 11.23
N ILE A 4 -2.57 -7.56 10.54
CA ILE A 4 -3.16 -6.55 9.64
C ILE A 4 -3.60 -5.31 10.42
N ASN A 5 -4.23 -5.50 11.57
CA ASN A 5 -4.64 -4.38 12.43
C ASN A 5 -3.41 -3.64 12.97
N THR A 6 -2.35 -4.35 13.38
CA THR A 6 -1.10 -3.73 13.81
C THR A 6 -0.48 -2.85 12.72
N ILE A 7 -0.43 -3.33 11.47
CA ILE A 7 0.07 -2.52 10.35
C ILE A 7 -0.84 -1.29 10.12
N ALA A 8 -2.15 -1.48 10.14
CA ALA A 8 -3.12 -0.40 9.95
C ALA A 8 -2.95 0.73 10.99
N ASP A 9 -2.86 0.36 12.28
CA ASP A 9 -2.66 1.30 13.38
C ASP A 9 -1.32 2.04 13.25
N ARG A 10 -0.27 1.35 12.81
CA ARG A 10 1.06 1.95 12.58
C ARG A 10 1.08 2.93 11.42
N LEU A 11 0.39 2.63 10.33
CA LEU A 11 0.27 3.56 9.21
C LEU A 11 -0.43 4.84 9.65
N ARG A 12 -1.51 4.72 10.43
CA ARG A 12 -2.19 5.87 11.04
C ARG A 12 -1.25 6.64 11.97
N GLU A 13 -0.52 5.95 12.83
CA GLU A 13 0.40 6.57 13.78
C GLU A 13 1.52 7.33 13.05
N LEU A 14 2.18 6.71 12.06
CA LEU A 14 3.21 7.34 11.24
C LEU A 14 2.66 8.57 10.51
N ARG A 15 1.47 8.46 9.92
CA ARG A 15 0.80 9.57 9.24
C ARG A 15 0.58 10.76 10.18
N VAL A 16 0.03 10.52 11.37
CA VAL A 16 -0.24 11.56 12.38
C VAL A 16 1.07 12.16 12.92
N ARG A 17 2.08 11.33 13.20
CA ARG A 17 3.41 11.78 13.66
C ARG A 17 4.08 12.75 12.67
N HIS A 18 3.83 12.57 11.37
CA HIS A 18 4.38 13.41 10.31
C HIS A 18 3.41 14.50 9.81
N GLY A 19 2.25 14.68 10.46
CA GLY A 19 1.28 15.72 10.10
C GLY A 19 0.63 15.53 8.73
N LEU A 20 0.58 14.31 8.22
CA LEU A 20 0.12 14.01 6.85
C LEU A 20 -1.39 13.72 6.81
N THR A 21 -2.02 14.14 5.73
CA THR A 21 -3.34 13.67 5.29
C THR A 21 -3.25 12.25 4.72
N GLN A 22 -4.39 11.58 4.50
CA GLN A 22 -4.38 10.24 3.89
C GLN A 22 -3.93 10.29 2.43
N GLU A 23 -4.25 11.39 1.76
CA GLU A 23 -3.85 11.73 0.41
C GLU A 23 -2.33 11.87 0.31
N GLU A 24 -1.72 12.71 1.17
CA GLU A 24 -0.27 12.91 1.20
C GLU A 24 0.49 11.64 1.60
N ALA A 25 -0.04 10.87 2.55
CA ALA A 25 0.58 9.59 2.92
C ALA A 25 0.47 8.54 1.80
N ALA A 26 -0.62 8.54 1.03
CA ALA A 26 -0.74 7.69 -0.15
C ALA A 26 0.25 8.10 -1.24
N GLU A 27 0.44 9.41 -1.46
CA GLU A 27 1.41 9.95 -2.39
C GLU A 27 2.85 9.60 -1.98
N LEU A 28 3.19 9.78 -0.70
CA LEU A 28 4.49 9.40 -0.11
C LEU A 28 4.82 7.92 -0.34
N VAL A 29 3.83 7.05 -0.22
CA VAL A 29 3.96 5.60 -0.43
C VAL A 29 3.90 5.21 -1.91
N GLY A 30 3.46 6.10 -2.79
CA GLY A 30 3.28 5.79 -4.21
C GLY A 30 2.11 4.83 -4.46
N VAL A 31 1.01 5.01 -3.74
CA VAL A 31 -0.24 4.23 -3.91
C VAL A 31 -1.43 5.14 -4.16
N ASN A 32 -2.52 4.55 -4.67
CA ASN A 32 -3.80 5.24 -4.73
C ASN A 32 -4.34 5.49 -3.32
N MET A 33 -4.89 6.69 -3.08
CA MET A 33 -5.57 7.10 -1.85
C MET A 33 -6.57 6.05 -1.31
N ARG A 34 -7.45 5.51 -2.17
CA ARG A 34 -8.44 4.49 -1.76
C ARG A 34 -7.78 3.20 -1.29
N PHE A 35 -6.64 2.84 -1.90
CA PHE A 35 -5.87 1.70 -1.44
C PHE A 35 -5.27 1.98 -0.06
N TYR A 36 -4.65 3.14 0.13
CA TYR A 36 -4.10 3.57 1.43
C TYR A 36 -5.17 3.56 2.54
N GLN A 37 -6.36 4.12 2.27
CA GLN A 37 -7.50 4.08 3.20
C GLN A 37 -7.93 2.64 3.56
N LEU A 38 -7.89 1.72 2.59
CA LEU A 38 -8.20 0.31 2.84
C LEU A 38 -7.15 -0.38 3.73
N LEU A 39 -5.89 0.08 3.64
CA LEU A 39 -4.81 -0.39 4.53
C LEU A 39 -4.98 0.18 5.94
N GLU A 40 -5.13 1.50 6.09
CA GLU A 40 -5.27 2.18 7.39
C GLU A 40 -6.55 1.77 8.14
N SER A 41 -7.59 1.35 7.42
CA SER A 41 -8.82 0.83 8.05
C SER A 41 -8.74 -0.65 8.46
N GLY A 42 -7.65 -1.36 8.16
CA GLY A 42 -7.50 -2.80 8.42
C GLY A 42 -8.46 -3.68 7.62
N ARG A 43 -9.24 -3.11 6.69
CA ARG A 43 -10.22 -3.85 5.86
C ARG A 43 -9.54 -4.71 4.77
N LYS A 44 -8.28 -4.41 4.44
CA LYS A 44 -7.49 -5.22 3.52
C LYS A 44 -7.04 -6.53 4.19
N LYS A 45 -7.81 -7.61 3.97
CA LYS A 45 -7.55 -8.93 4.55
C LYS A 45 -6.22 -9.58 4.14
N GLN A 46 -5.65 -9.19 3.01
CA GLN A 46 -4.42 -9.78 2.47
C GLN A 46 -3.53 -8.68 1.88
N MET A 47 -2.27 -8.68 2.29
CA MET A 47 -1.24 -7.75 1.86
C MET A 47 -0.03 -8.53 1.37
N TRP A 48 0.51 -8.14 0.22
CA TRP A 48 1.74 -8.71 -0.32
C TRP A 48 2.95 -8.19 0.44
N LEU A 49 4.00 -9.00 0.58
CA LEU A 49 5.23 -8.60 1.26
C LEU A 49 5.85 -7.33 0.63
N GLU A 50 5.85 -7.24 -0.70
CA GLU A 50 6.29 -6.05 -1.45
C GLU A 50 5.56 -4.76 -1.01
N THR A 51 4.27 -4.88 -0.65
CA THR A 51 3.52 -3.73 -0.12
C THR A 51 4.04 -3.32 1.25
N VAL A 52 4.35 -4.28 2.13
CA VAL A 52 4.93 -4.00 3.46
C VAL A 52 6.30 -3.35 3.32
N GLU A 53 7.14 -3.88 2.41
CA GLU A 53 8.46 -3.33 2.10
C GLU A 53 8.39 -1.88 1.64
N ARG A 54 7.50 -1.59 0.69
CA ARG A 54 7.30 -0.23 0.21
C ARG A 54 6.81 0.70 1.30
N LEU A 55 5.85 0.27 2.12
CA LEU A 55 5.33 1.08 3.23
C LEU A 55 6.45 1.41 4.22
N ALA A 56 7.28 0.44 4.60
CA ALA A 56 8.38 0.65 5.52
C ALA A 56 9.44 1.59 4.93
N ALA A 57 9.82 1.37 3.66
CA ALA A 57 10.81 2.19 2.96
C ALA A 57 10.39 3.66 2.88
N SER A 58 9.09 3.97 2.73
CA SER A 58 8.58 5.35 2.69
C SER A 58 8.81 6.14 3.97
N TYR A 59 9.05 5.47 5.09
CA TYR A 59 9.39 6.09 6.37
C TYR A 59 10.86 5.87 6.76
N GLY A 60 11.69 5.36 5.84
CA GLY A 60 13.10 5.05 6.07
C GLY A 60 13.29 3.87 7.03
N MET A 61 12.42 2.87 6.95
CA MET A 61 12.42 1.70 7.83
C MET A 61 12.54 0.40 7.05
N GLU A 62 12.94 -0.65 7.77
CA GLU A 62 12.89 -2.03 7.32
C GLU A 62 11.49 -2.65 7.57
N PRO A 63 11.08 -3.67 6.78
CA PRO A 63 9.76 -4.30 6.90
C PRO A 63 9.52 -4.86 8.31
N TRP A 64 10.53 -5.46 8.92
CA TRP A 64 10.45 -6.03 10.26
C TRP A 64 10.16 -4.97 11.33
N GLN A 65 10.58 -3.71 11.13
CA GLN A 65 10.28 -2.61 12.06
C GLN A 65 8.82 -2.18 11.97
N LEU A 66 8.22 -2.28 10.78
CA LEU A 66 6.80 -2.02 10.57
C LEU A 66 5.90 -3.10 11.19
N ILE A 67 6.39 -4.34 11.33
CA ILE A 67 5.63 -5.47 11.92
C ILE A 67 6.07 -5.86 13.33
N GLY A 68 7.19 -5.33 13.84
CA GLY A 68 7.79 -5.67 15.14
C GLY A 68 6.93 -5.29 16.35
N PRO A 69 7.43 -5.33 17.59
CA PRO A 69 6.61 -4.99 18.76
C PRO A 69 6.43 -3.47 18.95
N LYS A 70 7.39 -2.65 18.51
CA LYS A 70 7.39 -1.19 18.68
C LYS A 70 7.86 -0.51 17.40
N LEU A 71 7.27 0.65 17.08
CA LEU A 71 7.77 1.52 16.03
C LEU A 71 9.05 2.24 16.50
N PRO A 72 10.02 2.49 15.60
CA PRO A 72 11.16 3.33 15.92
C PRO A 72 10.69 4.76 16.26
N VAL A 73 11.44 5.41 17.16
CA VAL A 73 11.14 6.78 17.62
C VAL A 73 11.39 7.78 16.49
N VAL A 74 12.52 7.60 15.79
CA VAL A 74 12.89 8.44 14.66
C VAL A 74 12.47 7.74 13.37
N THR A 75 11.60 8.39 12.61
CA THR A 75 11.23 7.99 11.25
C THR A 75 11.33 9.21 10.35
N LYS A 76 11.66 9.01 9.08
CA LYS A 76 11.87 10.11 8.13
C LYS A 76 11.08 9.80 6.87
N PRO A 77 10.03 10.57 6.54
CA PRO A 77 9.34 10.45 5.27
C PRO A 77 10.35 10.62 4.13
N GLN A 78 10.60 9.55 3.38
CA GLN A 78 11.48 9.59 2.22
C GLN A 78 10.60 9.88 1.00
N GLY A 79 10.63 11.12 0.53
CA GLY A 79 9.97 11.50 -0.72
C GLY A 79 10.60 10.76 -1.90
N ASN A 80 9.78 10.01 -2.64
CA ASN A 80 10.12 9.18 -3.80
C ASN A 80 10.72 7.80 -3.51
N VAL A 81 10.02 6.95 -2.75
CA VAL A 81 10.24 5.50 -2.86
C VAL A 81 9.65 5.05 -4.20
N VAL A 82 10.53 4.96 -5.20
CA VAL A 82 10.35 4.37 -6.54
C VAL A 82 8.94 4.56 -7.10
N LYS A 83 8.79 5.41 -8.12
CA LYS A 83 7.64 5.31 -9.05
C LYS A 83 7.63 3.87 -9.58
N SER A 84 6.92 2.97 -8.90
CA SER A 84 6.82 1.57 -9.28
C SER A 84 6.01 1.55 -10.57
N SER A 85 6.75 1.68 -11.66
CA SER A 85 6.30 1.41 -13.01
C SER A 85 5.96 -0.08 -13.20
N ILE A 86 6.15 -0.90 -12.16
CA ILE A 86 5.93 -2.34 -12.16
C ILE A 86 4.43 -2.67 -12.04
N HIS A 87 3.56 -1.82 -11.48
CA HIS A 87 2.13 -2.14 -11.38
C HIS A 87 1.21 -1.57 -12.48
N TYR A 88 1.69 -0.67 -13.33
CA TYR A 88 0.92 -0.22 -14.51
C TYR A 88 1.41 -0.83 -15.83
N ARG A 89 2.60 -1.47 -15.86
CA ARG A 89 3.10 -2.17 -17.04
C ARG A 89 2.53 -3.60 -17.12
N ARG A 90 1.24 -3.67 -17.46
CA ARG A 90 0.48 -4.82 -18.03
C ARG A 90 0.78 -6.23 -17.48
N VAL A 91 -0.21 -6.86 -16.82
CA VAL A 91 -0.88 -8.09 -17.33
C VAL A 91 -2.29 -8.21 -16.69
N ARG A 92 -3.35 -7.67 -17.33
CA ARG A 92 -4.69 -8.27 -17.16
C ARG A 92 -4.85 -9.36 -18.22
N LYS A 93 -4.36 -10.55 -17.90
CA LYS A 93 -4.75 -11.84 -18.50
C LYS A 93 -4.82 -12.86 -17.37
N GLY A 94 -5.76 -12.65 -16.46
CA GLY A 94 -6.21 -13.71 -15.54
C GLY A 94 -7.02 -14.75 -16.33
N PRO A 95 -7.19 -15.97 -15.80
CA PRO A 95 -7.70 -17.13 -16.54
C PRO A 95 -9.19 -17.05 -16.93
N TYR A 96 -9.91 -15.99 -16.58
CA TYR A 96 -11.31 -15.81 -16.96
C TYR A 96 -11.44 -14.91 -18.19
N ARG A 97 -11.48 -15.52 -19.37
CA ARG A 97 -11.93 -14.86 -20.62
C ARG A 97 -13.46 -14.90 -20.60
N LYS A 98 -14.12 -13.76 -20.34
CA LYS A 98 -15.49 -13.61 -20.85
C LYS A 98 -15.39 -13.60 -22.36
N THR A 99 -15.85 -14.67 -23.00
CA THR A 99 -16.18 -14.63 -24.42
C THR A 99 -17.42 -13.76 -24.54
N ASP A 100 -17.24 -12.52 -24.96
CA ASP A 100 -18.37 -11.75 -25.47
C ASP A 100 -18.75 -12.37 -26.82
N SER A 101 -19.68 -13.32 -26.78
CA SER A 101 -20.58 -13.54 -27.90
C SER A 101 -21.39 -12.26 -28.13
N GLU A 102 -21.63 -11.96 -29.40
CA GLU A 102 -22.51 -10.90 -29.92
C GLU A 102 -21.92 -9.49 -30.06
N LYS A 103 -21.44 -9.22 -31.27
CA LYS A 103 -22.07 -8.20 -32.13
C LYS A 103 -21.97 -8.65 -33.60
N LYS A 104 -23.15 -8.90 -34.18
CA LYS A 104 -23.44 -9.09 -35.61
C LYS A 104 -22.98 -7.87 -36.44
N THR A 105 -23.03 -8.03 -37.77
CA THR A 105 -22.79 -7.12 -38.91
C THR A 105 -21.41 -7.41 -39.52
N THR A 106 -21.27 -8.11 -40.65
CA THR A 106 -22.02 -8.08 -41.92
C THR A 106 -22.13 -9.48 -42.52
#